data_AF-C9Z5L0-F1
#
_entry.id   AF-C9Z5L0-F1
#
_cell.length_a   1.000
_cell.length_b   1.000
_cell.length_c   1.000
_cell.angle_alpha   90.00
_cell.angle_beta   90.00
_cell.angle_gamma   90.00
#
_symmetry.space_group_name_H-M   'P 1'
#
loop_
_entity.id
_entity.type
_entity.pdbx_description
1 polymer ?
#
loop_
_entity_poly.entity_id
_entity_poly.type
_entity_poly.pdbx_seq_one_letter_code
_entity_poly.pdbx_strand_id
1 'polypeptide(L)'
;MTLTIWVDDWQIQCCGQSFAPGDVVSWTLLEVDPEDYADVVGSERADEIDFREEHHGQADEHTRTSVEVMSIAEVHCRYEVPPGATDKVNHPVPGTTVLVPVKEADGWAKARPDVRFAGYLVTARHAADEPGRAAARGR
;
A
#
# COMPACT_ATOMS: atom_id res chain seq x y z
N MET A 1 -18.64 0.46 -1.80
CA MET A 1 -17.82 1.22 -0.84
C MET A 1 -16.38 1.15 -1.32
N THR A 2 -15.61 2.21 -1.11
CA THR A 2 -14.16 2.23 -1.43
C THR A 2 -13.37 1.90 -0.17
N LEU A 3 -12.19 1.32 -0.37
CA LEU A 3 -11.21 1.02 0.66
C LEU A 3 -9.95 1.84 0.39
N THR A 4 -9.26 2.26 1.44
CA THR A 4 -7.90 2.80 1.38
C THR A 4 -6.92 1.77 1.90
N ILE A 5 -5.96 1.40 1.06
CA ILE A 5 -5.01 0.33 1.32
C ILE A 5 -3.60 0.91 1.27
N TRP A 6 -2.82 0.69 2.33
CA TRP A 6 -1.39 0.94 2.35
C TRP A 6 -0.62 -0.23 1.73
N VAL A 7 0.33 0.06 0.84
CA VAL A 7 1.26 -0.93 0.29
C VAL A 7 2.68 -0.43 0.51
N ASP A 8 3.45 -1.10 1.35
CA ASP A 8 4.84 -0.70 1.62
C ASP A 8 5.72 -0.82 0.36
N ASP A 9 6.75 0.03 0.27
CA ASP A 9 7.68 0.04 -0.85
C ASP A 9 8.36 -1.32 -1.09
N TRP A 10 8.80 -1.97 -0.01
CA TRP A 10 9.53 -3.24 -0.04
C TRP A 10 8.65 -4.41 -0.50
N GLN A 11 7.33 -4.34 -0.28
CA GLN A 11 6.39 -5.36 -0.76
C GLN A 11 6.45 -5.45 -2.30
N ILE A 12 6.49 -4.31 -3.00
CA ILE A 12 6.63 -4.30 -4.47
C ILE A 12 8.07 -4.57 -4.91
N GLN A 13 9.06 -3.95 -4.27
CA GLN A 13 10.46 -4.05 -4.71
C GLN A 13 11.05 -5.46 -4.56
N CYS A 14 10.54 -6.27 -3.62
CA CYS A 14 11.03 -7.63 -3.41
C CYS A 14 10.44 -8.61 -4.43
N CYS A 15 9.11 -8.75 -4.42
CA CYS A 15 8.40 -9.77 -5.19
C CYS A 15 7.02 -9.32 -5.70
N GLY A 16 6.56 -8.12 -5.35
CA GLY A 16 5.24 -7.65 -5.72
C GLY A 16 5.11 -7.38 -7.22
N GLN A 17 3.89 -7.49 -7.71
CA GLN A 17 3.56 -7.19 -9.10
C GLN A 17 3.21 -5.71 -9.22
N SER A 18 3.58 -5.10 -10.35
CA SER A 18 3.10 -3.76 -10.67
C SER A 18 1.58 -3.75 -10.84
N PHE A 19 0.95 -2.62 -10.54
CA PHE A 19 -0.49 -2.43 -10.72
C PHE A 19 -0.82 -0.99 -11.09
N ALA A 20 -1.93 -0.82 -11.79
CA ALA A 20 -2.46 0.44 -12.28
C ALA A 20 -3.96 0.57 -11.98
N PRO A 21 -4.53 1.79 -12.00
CA PRO A 21 -5.97 1.98 -11.95
C PRO A 21 -6.70 1.16 -13.04
N GLY A 22 -7.73 0.42 -12.64
CA GLY A 22 -8.50 -0.52 -13.46
C GLY A 22 -8.06 -1.97 -13.32
N ASP A 23 -6.90 -2.25 -12.74
CA ASP A 23 -6.46 -3.62 -12.49
C ASP A 23 -7.27 -4.26 -11.35
N VAL A 24 -7.55 -5.56 -11.51
CA VAL A 24 -8.08 -6.40 -10.44
C VAL A 24 -6.93 -7.20 -9.83
N VAL A 25 -6.62 -6.90 -8.57
CA VAL A 25 -5.52 -7.51 -7.80
C VAL A 25 -6.09 -8.34 -6.66
N SER A 26 -5.34 -9.36 -6.24
CA SER A 26 -5.71 -10.25 -5.14
C SER A 26 -4.65 -10.13 -4.05
N TRP A 27 -5.03 -9.51 -2.94
CA TRP A 27 -4.14 -9.12 -1.84
C TRP A 27 -4.59 -9.71 -0.52
N THR A 28 -3.65 -10.07 0.33
CA THR A 28 -3.94 -10.30 1.74
C THR A 28 -4.02 -8.94 2.42
N LEU A 29 -5.18 -8.62 3.00
CA LEU A 29 -5.45 -7.33 3.64
C LEU A 29 -5.56 -7.52 5.15
N LEU A 30 -4.79 -6.75 5.90
CA LEU A 30 -4.82 -6.73 7.36
C LEU A 30 -5.29 -5.35 7.84
N GLU A 31 -6.19 -5.32 8.82
CA GLU A 31 -6.59 -4.08 9.47
C GLU A 31 -5.36 -3.41 10.10
N VAL A 32 -5.35 -2.08 10.09
CA VAL A 32 -4.26 -1.28 10.60
C VAL A 32 -4.66 -0.52 11.86
N ASP A 33 -3.66 -0.17 12.66
CA ASP A 33 -3.79 0.91 13.63
C ASP A 33 -3.36 2.23 12.95
N PRO A 34 -4.21 3.27 12.91
CA PRO A 34 -3.82 4.59 12.38
C PRO A 34 -2.56 5.17 13.02
N GLU A 35 -2.26 4.86 14.28
CA GLU A 35 -1.07 5.35 14.96
C GLU A 35 0.23 4.88 14.28
N ASP A 36 0.22 3.72 13.62
CA ASP A 36 1.38 3.17 12.90
C ASP A 36 1.77 4.01 11.67
N TYR A 37 0.84 4.80 11.14
CA TYR A 37 1.00 5.54 9.89
C TYR A 37 1.02 7.06 10.07
N ALA A 38 0.64 7.56 11.24
CA ALA A 38 0.51 9.00 11.51
C ALA A 38 1.80 9.79 11.22
N ASP A 39 2.97 9.23 11.54
CA ASP A 39 4.26 9.88 11.28
C ASP A 39 4.66 9.87 9.79
N VAL A 40 4.10 8.95 8.99
CA VAL A 40 4.39 8.78 7.56
C VAL A 40 3.45 9.62 6.69
N VAL A 41 2.14 9.58 6.95
CA VAL A 41 1.10 10.22 6.11
C VAL A 41 0.38 11.39 6.80
N GLY A 42 0.63 11.62 8.09
CA GLY A 42 -0.14 12.54 8.92
C GLY A 42 -1.40 11.89 9.50
N SER A 43 -1.80 12.29 10.72
CA SER A 43 -2.89 11.65 11.48
C SER A 43 -4.22 11.60 10.72
N GLU A 44 -4.66 12.72 10.13
CA GLU A 44 -5.93 12.78 9.38
C GLU A 44 -5.98 11.74 8.25
N ARG A 45 -4.85 11.51 7.57
CA ARG A 45 -4.78 10.53 6.49
C ARG A 45 -4.65 9.11 7.01
N ALA A 46 -3.93 8.93 8.12
CA ALA A 46 -3.77 7.63 8.74
C ALA A 46 -5.11 7.06 9.21
N ASP A 47 -6.00 7.92 9.72
CA ASP A 47 -7.38 7.55 10.08
C ASP A 47 -8.23 7.07 8.89
N GLU A 48 -7.83 7.39 7.65
CA GLU A 48 -8.51 6.95 6.43
C GLU A 48 -8.00 5.59 5.91
N ILE A 49 -6.91 5.05 6.45
CA ILE A 49 -6.33 3.78 5.99
C ILE A 49 -7.11 2.63 6.64
N ASP A 50 -7.81 1.86 5.81
CA ASP A 50 -8.58 0.71 6.29
C ASP A 50 -7.70 -0.53 6.47
N PHE A 51 -6.76 -0.74 5.55
CA PHE A 51 -5.95 -1.96 5.49
C PHE A 51 -4.52 -1.69 5.06
N ARG A 52 -3.62 -2.61 5.40
CA ARG A 52 -2.31 -2.77 4.76
C ARG A 52 -2.26 -4.08 3.99
N GLU A 53 -1.58 -4.05 2.85
CA GLU A 53 -1.24 -5.26 2.10
C GLU A 53 -0.10 -6.01 2.79
N GLU A 54 -0.21 -7.33 2.84
CA GLU A 54 0.81 -8.19 3.43
C GLU A 54 1.15 -9.39 2.53
N HIS A 55 2.36 -9.38 1.96
CA HIS A 55 2.85 -10.47 1.12
C HIS A 55 3.81 -11.43 1.85
N HIS A 56 4.46 -11.00 2.94
CA HIS A 56 5.67 -11.62 3.49
C HIS A 56 5.53 -12.12 4.95
N GLY A 57 4.43 -11.78 5.64
CA GLY A 57 4.05 -12.37 6.93
C GLY A 57 3.62 -13.84 6.82
N GLN A 58 3.09 -14.41 7.91
CA GLN A 58 2.43 -15.74 7.91
C GLN A 58 1.10 -15.69 7.14
N ALA A 59 1.18 -15.34 5.86
CA ALA A 59 0.06 -15.12 4.94
C ALA A 59 -0.62 -16.43 4.51
N ASP A 60 -0.08 -17.60 4.88
CA ASP A 60 -0.66 -18.90 4.53
C ASP A 60 -2.04 -19.15 5.18
N GLU A 61 -2.40 -18.39 6.23
CA GLU A 61 -3.69 -18.52 6.93
C GLU A 61 -4.72 -17.45 6.57
N HIS A 62 -4.33 -16.39 5.84
CA HIS A 62 -5.23 -15.27 5.54
C HIS A 62 -5.85 -15.38 4.14
N THR A 63 -7.16 -15.14 4.06
CA THR A 63 -7.88 -15.17 2.79
C THR A 63 -7.53 -13.95 1.95
N ARG A 64 -7.10 -14.17 0.70
CA ARG A 64 -6.87 -13.07 -0.24
C ARG A 64 -8.19 -12.43 -0.65
N THR A 65 -8.21 -11.10 -0.65
CA THR A 65 -9.32 -10.27 -1.09
C THR A 65 -9.03 -9.73 -2.48
N SER A 66 -9.98 -9.93 -3.40
CA SER A 66 -9.92 -9.34 -4.74
C SER A 66 -10.44 -7.92 -4.72
N VAL A 67 -9.65 -6.97 -5.21
CA VAL A 67 -10.00 -5.55 -5.28
C VAL A 67 -9.67 -4.99 -6.66
N GLU A 68 -10.47 -4.04 -7.13
CA GLU A 68 -10.19 -3.24 -8.31
C GLU A 68 -9.56 -1.92 -7.90
N VAL A 69 -8.37 -1.63 -8.43
CA VAL A 69 -7.61 -0.42 -8.13
C VAL A 69 -8.29 0.78 -8.80
N MET A 70 -8.55 1.84 -8.03
CA MET A 70 -9.20 3.05 -8.53
C MET A 70 -8.24 4.22 -8.67
N SER A 71 -7.34 4.41 -7.71
CA SER A 71 -6.28 5.42 -7.76
C SER A 71 -5.08 5.03 -6.92
N ILE A 72 -3.93 5.58 -7.28
CA ILE A 72 -2.65 5.31 -6.62
C ILE A 72 -1.95 6.64 -6.36
N ALA A 73 -1.43 6.80 -5.15
CA ALA A 73 -0.48 7.86 -4.82
C ALA A 73 0.80 7.23 -4.24
N GLU A 74 1.96 7.61 -4.77
CA GLU A 74 3.21 7.40 -4.05
C GLU A 74 3.22 8.27 -2.80
N VAL A 75 3.69 7.71 -1.71
CA VAL A 75 3.95 8.41 -0.46
C VAL A 75 5.46 8.50 -0.27
N HIS A 76 5.91 9.72 0.00
CA HIS A 76 7.29 10.00 0.34
C HIS A 76 7.35 10.74 1.66
N CYS A 77 8.34 10.48 2.49
CA CYS A 77 8.60 11.28 3.69
C CYS A 77 10.10 11.36 3.96
N ARG A 78 10.50 12.30 4.82
CA ARG A 78 11.87 12.36 5.32
C ARG A 78 12.03 11.32 6.40
N TYR A 79 13.22 10.71 6.44
CA TYR A 79 13.60 9.78 7.49
C TYR A 79 14.85 10.26 8.20
N GLU A 80 14.85 10.22 9.53
CA GLU A 80 15.98 10.63 10.37
C GLU A 80 16.13 9.69 11.57
N VAL A 81 17.35 9.61 12.12
CA VAL A 81 17.59 8.90 13.39
C VAL A 81 17.15 9.82 14.55
N PRO A 82 16.21 9.40 15.41
CA PRO A 82 15.76 10.21 16.53
C PRO A 82 16.92 10.63 17.45
N PRO A 83 16.90 11.86 18.00
CA PRO A 83 17.91 12.29 18.94
C PRO A 83 17.97 11.36 20.17
N GLY A 84 19.14 10.76 20.42
CA GLY A 84 19.35 9.87 21.57
C GLY A 84 18.98 8.41 21.33
N ALA A 85 18.60 8.02 20.11
CA ALA A 85 18.41 6.61 19.75
C ALA A 85 19.73 5.83 19.90
N THR A 86 19.65 4.67 20.56
CA THR A 86 20.78 3.75 20.73
C THR A 86 20.98 2.85 19.52
N ASP A 87 19.93 2.65 18.73
CA ASP A 87 19.98 2.05 17.41
C ASP A 87 20.09 3.14 16.32
N LYS A 88 20.61 2.77 15.16
CA LYS A 88 20.76 3.68 14.00
C LYS A 88 19.58 3.53 13.04
N VAL A 89 18.40 3.24 13.59
CA VAL A 89 17.19 3.07 12.79
C VAL A 89 16.67 4.44 12.38
N ASN A 90 16.28 4.56 11.12
CA ASN A 90 15.71 5.77 10.58
C ASN A 90 14.19 5.72 10.79
N HIS A 91 13.62 6.79 11.34
CA HIS A 91 12.19 6.94 11.57
C HIS A 91 11.61 8.03 10.66
N PRO A 92 10.36 7.88 10.21
CA PRO A 92 9.68 8.93 9.46
C PRO A 92 9.60 10.21 10.29
N VAL A 93 9.82 11.36 9.64
CA VAL A 93 9.73 12.67 10.28
C VAL A 93 8.32 13.23 10.04
N PRO A 94 7.52 13.45 11.10
CA PRO A 94 6.15 13.91 10.96
C PRO A 94 6.06 15.24 10.20
N GLY A 95 5.03 15.37 9.35
CA GLY A 95 4.77 16.59 8.57
C GLY A 95 5.67 16.78 7.36
N THR A 96 6.48 15.78 6.99
CA THR A 96 7.32 15.80 5.77
C THR A 96 6.74 15.02 4.59
N THR A 97 5.50 14.55 4.73
CA THR A 97 4.81 13.75 3.72
C THR A 97 4.66 14.51 2.40
N VAL A 98 5.00 13.85 1.31
CA VAL A 98 4.73 14.29 -0.06
C VAL A 98 3.95 13.18 -0.77
N LEU A 99 2.76 13.53 -1.24
CA LEU A 99 1.89 12.63 -2.00
C LEU A 99 1.98 12.95 -3.49
N VAL A 100 2.12 11.91 -4.31
CA VAL A 100 2.28 12.04 -5.75
C VAL A 100 1.33 11.07 -6.44
N PRO A 101 0.27 11.57 -7.09
CA PRO A 101 -0.59 10.72 -7.90
C PRO A 101 0.22 10.08 -9.04
N VAL A 102 0.08 8.76 -9.20
CA VAL A 102 0.74 8.00 -10.26
C VAL A 102 -0.26 7.16 -11.03
N LYS A 103 0.12 6.78 -12.26
CA LYS A 103 -0.70 5.93 -13.14
C LYS A 103 -0.36 4.45 -13.01
N GLU A 104 0.72 4.14 -12.32
CA GLU A 104 1.24 2.78 -12.13
C GLU A 104 2.10 2.78 -10.86
N ALA A 105 1.96 1.74 -10.06
CA ALA A 105 2.85 1.39 -8.97
C ALA A 105 3.81 0.30 -9.45
N ASP A 106 5.04 0.67 -9.79
CA ASP A 106 6.08 -0.24 -10.28
C ASP A 106 7.15 -0.56 -9.23
N GLY A 107 7.04 0.03 -8.02
CA GLY A 107 7.97 -0.10 -6.91
C GLY A 107 9.17 0.86 -6.99
N TRP A 108 9.34 1.60 -8.08
CA TRP A 108 10.54 2.40 -8.35
C TRP A 108 10.19 3.87 -8.56
N ALA A 109 9.77 4.52 -7.47
CA ALA A 109 9.46 5.92 -7.48
C ALA A 109 10.65 6.78 -7.92
N LYS A 110 10.36 7.87 -8.65
CA LYS A 110 11.38 8.83 -9.04
C LYS A 110 11.98 9.49 -7.79
N ALA A 111 13.30 9.55 -7.74
CA ALA A 111 14.02 10.21 -6.64
C ALA A 111 13.56 11.67 -6.46
N ARG A 112 13.40 12.07 -5.20
CA ARG A 112 13.01 13.42 -4.80
C ARG A 112 14.01 13.98 -3.79
N PRO A 113 14.27 15.29 -3.82
CA PRO A 113 15.13 15.90 -2.81
C PRO A 113 14.50 15.75 -1.43
N ASP A 114 15.34 15.45 -0.43
CA ASP A 114 15.03 15.46 1.00
C ASP A 114 13.96 14.48 1.53
N VAL A 115 13.32 13.71 0.66
CA VAL A 115 12.35 12.67 1.01
C VAL A 115 12.68 11.35 0.32
N ARG A 116 12.24 10.25 0.92
CA ARG A 116 12.37 8.90 0.38
C ARG A 116 11.00 8.32 0.14
N PHE A 117 10.90 7.47 -0.87
CA PHE A 117 9.72 6.68 -1.12
C PHE A 117 9.45 5.74 0.06
N ALA A 118 8.22 5.72 0.54
CA ALA A 118 7.79 4.92 1.70
C ALA A 118 6.81 3.80 1.28
N GLY A 119 6.03 4.04 0.23
CA GLY A 119 5.01 3.10 -0.23
C GLY A 119 3.91 3.80 -1.03
N TYR A 120 2.80 3.11 -1.22
CA TYR A 120 1.64 3.60 -1.95
C TYR A 120 0.42 3.70 -1.04
N LEU A 121 -0.37 4.75 -1.25
CA LEU A 121 -1.78 4.79 -0.86
C LEU A 121 -2.63 4.42 -2.07
N VAL A 122 -3.43 3.37 -1.91
CA VAL A 122 -4.28 2.82 -2.96
C VAL A 122 -5.73 2.97 -2.55
N THR A 123 -6.51 3.68 -3.37
CA THR A 123 -7.97 3.60 -3.26
C THR A 123 -8.45 2.47 -4.15
N ALA A 124 -9.24 1.57 -3.59
CA ALA A 124 -9.77 0.42 -4.30
C ALA A 124 -11.24 0.20 -3.96
N ARG A 125 -11.88 -0.73 -4.69
CA ARG A 125 -13.17 -1.29 -4.29
C ARG A 125 -13.09 -2.81 -4.35
N HIS A 126 -13.90 -3.51 -3.57
CA HIS A 126 -14.04 -4.96 -3.76
C HIS A 126 -14.39 -5.26 -5.22
N ALA A 127 -13.63 -6.18 -5.82
CA ALA A 127 -14.01 -6.73 -7.11
C ALA A 127 -15.30 -7.52 -6.89
N ALA A 128 -16.25 -7.39 -7.81
CA ALA A 128 -17.38 -8.30 -7.81
C ALA A 128 -16.83 -9.74 -7.97
N ASP A 129 -17.35 -10.69 -7.20
CA ASP A 129 -17.19 -12.10 -7.55
C ASP A 129 -17.68 -12.26 -8.99
N GLU A 130 -16.76 -12.54 -9.92
CA GLU A 130 -17.13 -12.94 -11.28
C GLU A 130 -18.13 -14.10 -11.14
N PRO A 131 -19.41 -13.95 -11.56
CA PRO A 131 -20.36 -15.03 -11.46
C PRO A 131 -19.94 -16.11 -12.47
N GLY A 132 -19.21 -17.10 -11.97
CA GLY A 132 -18.99 -18.39 -12.60
C GLY A 132 -18.40 -18.32 -14.01
N ARG A 133 -17.12 -18.68 -14.12
CA ARG A 133 -16.65 -19.40 -15.30
C ARG A 133 -17.47 -20.68 -15.41
N ALA A 134 -18.64 -20.59 -16.06
CA ALA A 134 -19.45 -21.72 -16.46
C ALA A 134 -18.52 -22.61 -17.30
N ALA A 135 -18.10 -23.72 -16.70
CA ALA A 135 -17.39 -24.76 -17.40
C ALA A 135 -18.33 -25.28 -18.49
N ALA A 136 -18.17 -24.73 -19.70
CA ALA A 136 -18.66 -25.33 -20.91
C ALA A 136 -17.98 -26.69 -21.06
N ARG A 137 -18.59 -27.74 -20.49
CA ARG A 137 -18.36 -29.11 -20.91
C ARG A 137 -19.35 -29.39 -22.04
N GLY A 138 -18.88 -29.14 -23.26
CA GLY A 138 -19.54 -29.57 -24.47
C GLY A 138 -19.37 -31.07 -24.69
N ARG A 139 -20.48 -31.68 -25.11
CA ARG A 139 -20.71 -32.93 -25.86
C ARG A 139 -20.05 -34.23 -25.39
#